data_AF-A0A2V6TNH3-F1
#
_entry.id   AF-A0A2V6TNH3-F1
#
_cell.length_a   1.000
_cell.length_b   1.000
_cell.length_c   1.000
_cell.angle_alpha   90.00
_cell.angle_beta   90.00
_cell.angle_gamma   90.00
#
_symmetry.space_group_name_H-M   'P 1'
#
loop_
_entity.id
_entity.type
_entity.pdbx_description
1 polymer ?
#
loop_
_entity_poly.entity_id
_entity_poly.type
_entity_poly.pdbx_seq_one_letter_code
_entity_poly.pdbx_strand_id
1 'polypeptide(L)'
;MTASVAADTAILTAAETIDRLTNLDFPRRGAIAALHDEARRLVGGPLGLAAAREALARTPDGAVIAILTGFPEFPWIRRGVAETDGPVGAAVLARSFIKARRAIPILPCEPHFAAVIEAAVRGIGLTPIAATGVDTKSLHPGDPVCLIEATDDPIDAHRWLAARAPALVIAIERPGRASTGVYHSMSGRDISHCLNNFEDLFLAAAAAGIWTTGIGDGGNEVGMGRLRDVVRARVAGGASCGCGCDGGIAAESVAASLVTAVVANFGATAIAASMALLTRRLDVLPTAALELRALEASVAAGGVDGQHNECVASVDGLAAPAYGAVLALITDTVDRVLRERSGS
;
A
#
# COMPACT_ATOMS: atom_id res chain seq x y z
N MET A 1 33.49 -16.15 5.13
CA MET A 1 32.25 -15.35 5.27
C MET A 1 31.48 -15.92 6.45
N THR A 2 31.01 -15.12 7.42
CA THR A 2 30.29 -15.64 8.59
C THR A 2 28.87 -16.06 8.20
N ALA A 3 28.24 -16.98 8.95
CA ALA A 3 26.86 -17.43 8.68
C ALA A 3 25.85 -16.27 8.68
N SER A 4 26.08 -15.23 9.51
CA SER A 4 25.26 -14.00 9.51
C SER A 4 25.39 -13.22 8.20
N VAL A 5 26.62 -13.03 7.70
CA VAL A 5 26.86 -12.29 6.45
C VAL A 5 26.29 -13.04 5.24
N ALA A 6 26.36 -14.37 5.22
CA ALA A 6 25.74 -15.18 4.19
C ALA A 6 24.20 -15.09 4.22
N ALA A 7 23.61 -15.11 5.41
CA ALA A 7 22.17 -14.96 5.58
C ALA A 7 21.66 -13.58 5.13
N ASP A 8 22.39 -12.51 5.45
CA ASP A 8 22.03 -11.15 5.03
C ASP A 8 22.16 -10.99 3.50
N THR A 9 23.14 -11.66 2.89
CA THR A 9 23.33 -11.68 1.43
C THR A 9 22.17 -12.37 0.70
N ALA A 10 21.68 -13.51 1.22
CA ALA A 10 20.55 -14.23 0.63
C ALA A 10 19.24 -13.42 0.70
N ILE A 11 18.95 -12.80 1.86
CA ILE A 11 17.78 -11.91 2.01
C ILE A 11 17.86 -10.74 1.04
N LEU A 12 19.03 -10.09 0.95
CA LEU A 12 19.23 -8.97 0.04
C LEU A 12 19.03 -9.39 -1.42
N THR A 13 19.58 -10.52 -1.83
CA THR A 13 19.46 -11.03 -3.21
C THR A 13 18.00 -11.34 -3.59
N ALA A 14 17.25 -11.98 -2.67
CA ALA A 14 15.82 -12.22 -2.86
C ALA A 14 15.02 -10.92 -2.92
N ALA A 15 15.31 -9.98 -2.03
CA ALA A 15 14.66 -8.68 -2.03
C ALA A 15 14.96 -7.88 -3.33
N GLU A 16 16.19 -7.92 -3.84
CA GLU A 16 16.54 -7.32 -5.15
C GLU A 16 15.73 -7.93 -6.30
N THR A 17 15.52 -9.25 -6.26
CA THR A 17 14.72 -9.96 -7.28
C THR A 17 13.27 -9.51 -7.22
N ILE A 18 12.67 -9.50 -6.02
CA ILE A 18 11.29 -9.10 -5.80
C ILE A 18 11.09 -7.63 -6.18
N ASP A 19 11.98 -6.75 -5.73
CA ASP A 19 11.91 -5.30 -5.98
C ASP A 19 11.95 -4.96 -7.48
N ARG A 20 12.79 -5.65 -8.26
CA ARG A 20 12.78 -5.53 -9.73
C ARG A 20 11.51 -6.10 -10.33
N LEU A 21 11.08 -7.29 -9.89
CA LEU A 21 9.90 -7.96 -10.41
C LEU A 21 8.63 -7.10 -10.22
N THR A 22 8.48 -6.47 -9.05
CA THR A 22 7.33 -5.60 -8.76
C THR A 22 7.39 -4.24 -9.44
N ASN A 23 8.49 -3.89 -10.13
CA ASN A 23 8.65 -2.65 -10.88
C ASN A 23 8.85 -2.88 -12.40
N LEU A 24 8.64 -4.11 -12.89
CA LEU A 24 8.57 -4.37 -14.32
C LEU A 24 7.27 -3.80 -14.90
N ASP A 25 7.37 -2.99 -15.94
CA ASP A 25 6.23 -2.31 -16.57
C ASP A 25 5.36 -3.25 -17.42
N PHE A 26 4.68 -4.21 -16.80
CA PHE A 26 3.82 -5.18 -17.48
C PHE A 26 2.68 -4.51 -18.29
N PRO A 27 1.97 -3.49 -17.76
CA PRO A 27 0.91 -2.81 -18.48
C PRO A 27 1.42 -1.78 -19.50
N ARG A 28 2.73 -1.48 -19.52
CA ARG A 28 3.39 -0.52 -20.43
C ARG A 28 2.94 0.93 -20.23
N ARG A 29 2.74 1.36 -18.97
CA ARG A 29 2.40 2.75 -18.61
C ARG A 29 3.56 3.74 -18.80
N GLY A 30 4.80 3.25 -18.77
CA GLY A 30 6.01 3.99 -19.12
C GLY A 30 6.64 4.84 -18.01
N ALA A 31 5.95 5.03 -16.88
CA ALA A 31 6.44 5.87 -15.77
C ALA A 31 7.26 5.08 -14.73
N ILE A 32 6.87 3.84 -14.44
CA ILE A 32 7.34 3.13 -13.24
C ILE A 32 8.85 2.94 -13.18
N ALA A 33 9.52 2.70 -14.31
CA ALA A 33 10.97 2.54 -14.34
C ALA A 33 11.70 3.80 -13.84
N ALA A 34 11.26 4.99 -14.25
CA ALA A 34 11.89 6.24 -13.81
C ALA A 34 11.62 6.53 -12.32
N LEU A 35 10.40 6.22 -11.86
CA LEU A 35 10.04 6.37 -10.45
C LEU A 35 10.85 5.41 -9.57
N HIS A 36 10.98 4.15 -10.00
CA HIS A 36 11.74 3.11 -9.32
C HIS A 36 13.23 3.45 -9.24
N ASP A 37 13.84 3.87 -10.36
CA ASP A 37 15.25 4.27 -10.39
C ASP A 37 15.57 5.38 -9.39
N GLU A 38 14.70 6.41 -9.31
CA GLU A 38 14.88 7.51 -8.37
C GLU A 38 14.61 7.07 -6.92
N ALA A 39 13.56 6.30 -6.67
CA ALA A 39 13.28 5.75 -5.35
C ALA A 39 14.46 4.89 -4.86
N ARG A 40 15.04 4.05 -5.73
CA ARG A 40 16.23 3.24 -5.46
C ARG A 40 17.44 4.09 -5.13
N ARG A 41 17.66 5.18 -5.87
CA ARG A 41 18.75 6.13 -5.62
C ARG A 41 18.61 6.79 -4.24
N LEU A 42 17.38 7.16 -3.86
CA LEU A 42 17.08 7.81 -2.58
C LEU A 42 17.18 6.85 -1.38
N VAL A 43 16.73 5.60 -1.54
CA VAL A 43 16.68 4.59 -0.47
C VAL A 43 17.99 3.82 -0.33
N GLY A 44 18.71 3.58 -1.43
CA GLY A 44 20.00 2.88 -1.42
C GLY A 44 19.90 1.34 -1.36
N GLY A 45 18.75 0.75 -1.69
CA GLY A 45 18.52 -0.70 -1.67
C GLY A 45 17.09 -1.07 -2.08
N PRO A 46 16.70 -2.35 -1.98
CA PRO A 46 15.35 -2.80 -2.29
C PRO A 46 14.32 -2.10 -1.42
N LEU A 47 13.33 -1.48 -2.05
CA LEU A 47 12.39 -0.57 -1.41
C LEU A 47 11.54 -1.33 -0.38
N GLY A 48 10.99 -2.48 -0.78
CA GLY A 48 10.21 -3.35 0.10
C GLY A 48 10.99 -3.85 1.32
N LEU A 49 12.29 -4.16 1.16
CA LEU A 49 13.14 -4.59 2.27
C LEU A 49 13.44 -3.46 3.24
N ALA A 50 13.76 -2.27 2.72
CA ALA A 50 14.01 -1.08 3.55
C ALA A 50 12.75 -0.72 4.36
N ALA A 51 11.59 -0.71 3.72
CA ALA A 51 10.30 -0.45 4.38
C ALA A 51 9.95 -1.53 5.42
N ALA A 52 10.15 -2.82 5.09
CA ALA A 52 9.88 -3.92 6.02
C ALA A 52 10.76 -3.88 7.28
N ARG A 53 12.03 -3.48 7.15
CA ARG A 53 12.94 -3.33 8.31
C ARG A 53 12.42 -2.29 9.29
N GLU A 54 12.09 -1.10 8.81
CA GLU A 54 11.54 -0.04 9.67
C GLU A 54 10.17 -0.42 10.21
N ALA A 55 9.27 -0.94 9.38
CA ALA A 55 7.96 -1.41 9.81
C ALA A 55 8.05 -2.41 10.98
N LEU A 56 8.93 -3.42 10.88
CA LEU A 56 9.12 -4.43 11.92
C LEU A 56 9.82 -3.90 13.18
N ALA A 57 10.69 -2.89 13.05
CA ALA A 57 11.40 -2.27 14.16
C ALA A 57 10.51 -1.30 14.94
N ARG A 58 9.60 -0.60 14.24
CA ARG A 58 8.70 0.42 14.81
C ARG A 58 7.41 -0.16 15.37
N THR A 59 7.07 -1.40 15.02
CA THR A 59 5.83 -2.06 15.43
C THR A 59 6.12 -3.13 16.49
N PRO A 60 5.96 -2.82 17.79
CA PRO A 60 5.95 -3.82 18.84
C PRO A 60 4.81 -4.83 18.67
N ASP A 61 4.92 -5.95 19.36
CA ASP A 61 3.86 -6.93 19.38
C ASP A 61 2.55 -6.35 19.95
N GLY A 62 1.45 -6.49 19.22
CA GLY A 62 0.13 -5.96 19.60
C GLY A 62 -0.08 -4.48 19.38
N ALA A 63 0.85 -3.79 18.71
CA ALA A 63 0.69 -2.39 18.37
C ALA A 63 -0.44 -2.17 17.34
N VAL A 64 -1.07 -1.00 17.41
CA VAL A 64 -2.00 -0.52 16.38
C VAL A 64 -1.19 -0.05 15.17
N ILE A 65 -1.66 -0.37 13.96
CA ILE A 65 -1.13 0.21 12.71
C ILE A 65 -2.29 0.82 11.93
N ALA A 66 -2.04 1.95 11.28
CA ALA A 66 -3.02 2.59 10.40
C ALA A 66 -2.65 2.35 8.94
N ILE A 67 -3.62 1.96 8.11
CA ILE A 67 -3.42 1.80 6.66
C ILE A 67 -4.47 2.64 5.93
N LEU A 68 -4.02 3.61 5.13
CA LEU A 68 -4.84 4.50 4.33
C LEU A 68 -4.81 4.01 2.89
N THR A 69 -5.99 3.80 2.29
CA THR A 69 -6.11 3.33 0.91
C THR A 69 -7.43 3.77 0.30
N GLY A 70 -7.55 3.62 -1.01
CA GLY A 70 -8.74 3.92 -1.79
C GLY A 70 -8.47 5.07 -2.74
N PHE A 71 -8.60 4.76 -4.02
CA PHE A 71 -8.50 5.69 -5.14
C PHE A 71 -9.84 5.70 -5.91
N PRO A 72 -10.41 6.88 -6.22
CA PRO A 72 -11.69 6.97 -6.91
C PRO A 72 -11.55 6.84 -8.43
N GLU A 73 -12.21 5.84 -8.98
CA GLU A 73 -12.49 5.74 -10.41
C GLU A 73 -13.86 6.29 -10.77
N PHE A 74 -13.99 6.74 -12.03
CA PHE A 74 -15.17 7.48 -12.52
C PHE A 74 -15.58 8.68 -11.64
N PRO A 75 -14.67 9.61 -11.29
CA PRO A 75 -14.95 10.72 -10.37
C PRO A 75 -16.09 11.66 -10.82
N TRP A 76 -16.53 11.60 -12.09
CA TRP A 76 -17.69 12.34 -12.61
C TRP A 76 -19.05 11.69 -12.29
N ILE A 77 -19.06 10.47 -11.73
CA ILE A 77 -20.27 9.77 -11.30
C ILE A 77 -20.30 9.77 -9.77
N ARG A 78 -21.11 10.66 -9.18
CA ARG A 78 -21.16 10.87 -7.72
C ARG A 78 -19.77 11.21 -7.15
N ARG A 79 -19.19 10.34 -6.33
CA ARG A 79 -17.85 10.47 -5.72
C ARG A 79 -16.88 9.40 -6.27
N GLY A 80 -17.25 8.75 -7.37
CA GLY A 80 -16.52 7.61 -7.91
C GLY A 80 -16.77 6.31 -7.14
N VAL A 81 -16.09 5.27 -7.60
CA VAL A 81 -16.04 3.93 -6.99
C VAL A 81 -14.58 3.60 -6.68
N ALA A 82 -14.33 2.73 -5.70
CA ALA A 82 -12.98 2.29 -5.41
C ALA A 82 -12.42 1.44 -6.56
N GLU A 83 -11.16 1.64 -6.89
CA GLU A 83 -10.42 0.67 -7.70
C GLU A 83 -9.97 -0.56 -6.90
N THR A 84 -9.39 -1.55 -7.58
CA THR A 84 -8.83 -2.77 -6.98
C THR A 84 -7.38 -2.61 -6.52
N ASP A 85 -6.64 -1.62 -7.03
CA ASP A 85 -5.30 -1.28 -6.53
C ASP A 85 -5.36 -0.46 -5.24
N GLY A 86 -4.56 -0.85 -4.25
CA GLY A 86 -4.65 -0.33 -2.88
C GLY A 86 -5.38 -1.26 -1.90
N PRO A 87 -6.71 -1.47 -2.01
CA PRO A 87 -7.47 -2.26 -1.04
C PRO A 87 -6.92 -3.67 -0.82
N VAL A 88 -6.50 -4.35 -1.88
CA VAL A 88 -5.93 -5.72 -1.79
C VAL A 88 -4.58 -5.69 -1.06
N GLY A 89 -3.70 -4.74 -1.39
CA GLY A 89 -2.40 -4.54 -0.75
C GLY A 89 -2.52 -4.10 0.71
N ALA A 90 -3.50 -3.26 1.04
CA ALA A 90 -3.83 -2.90 2.41
C ALA A 90 -4.23 -4.14 3.23
N ALA A 91 -5.05 -5.03 2.64
CA ALA A 91 -5.42 -6.29 3.26
C ALA A 91 -4.20 -7.23 3.43
N VAL A 92 -3.31 -7.32 2.43
CA VAL A 92 -2.04 -8.05 2.51
C VAL A 92 -1.20 -7.56 3.68
N LEU A 93 -0.99 -6.25 3.81
CA LEU A 93 -0.21 -5.67 4.91
C LEU A 93 -0.89 -5.92 6.26
N ALA A 94 -2.19 -5.67 6.39
CA ALA A 94 -2.94 -5.94 7.62
C ALA A 94 -2.72 -7.38 8.11
N ARG A 95 -2.86 -8.37 7.21
CA ARG A 95 -2.62 -9.78 7.53
C ARG A 95 -1.16 -10.04 7.90
N SER A 96 -0.22 -9.47 7.16
CA SER A 96 1.22 -9.67 7.38
C SER A 96 1.67 -9.14 8.74
N PHE A 97 1.18 -7.97 9.14
CA PHE A 97 1.45 -7.40 10.46
C PHE A 97 0.79 -8.16 11.61
N ILE A 98 -0.44 -8.66 11.43
CA ILE A 98 -1.07 -9.59 12.39
C ILE A 98 -0.17 -10.82 12.58
N LYS A 99 0.35 -11.39 11.50
CA LYS A 99 1.21 -12.58 11.56
C LYS A 99 2.57 -12.30 12.17
N ALA A 100 3.23 -11.21 11.79
CA ALA A 100 4.60 -10.89 12.19
C ALA A 100 4.70 -10.25 13.59
N ARG A 101 3.69 -9.47 13.97
CA ARG A 101 3.69 -8.61 15.17
C ARG A 101 2.39 -8.64 15.96
N ARG A 102 1.48 -9.57 15.67
CA ARG A 102 0.18 -9.64 16.38
C ARG A 102 -0.56 -8.28 16.36
N ALA A 103 -0.30 -7.47 15.33
CA ALA A 103 -0.74 -6.08 15.28
C ALA A 103 -2.26 -5.97 15.20
N ILE A 104 -2.76 -4.77 15.48
CA ILE A 104 -4.18 -4.41 15.37
C ILE A 104 -4.31 -3.41 14.20
N PRO A 105 -4.66 -3.86 12.99
CA PRO A 105 -4.80 -2.97 11.85
C PRO A 105 -6.12 -2.18 11.92
N ILE A 106 -6.03 -0.88 11.63
CA ILE A 106 -7.18 0.01 11.43
C ILE A 106 -7.06 0.72 10.07
N LEU A 107 -8.15 0.71 9.30
CA LEU A 107 -8.25 1.31 7.97
C LEU A 107 -9.32 2.42 8.00
N PRO A 108 -8.93 3.68 8.22
CA PRO A 108 -9.77 4.83 7.97
C PRO A 108 -10.04 4.99 6.48
N CYS A 109 -11.29 5.18 6.09
CA CYS A 109 -11.66 5.35 4.69
C CYS A 109 -13.00 6.08 4.51
N GLU A 110 -13.27 6.50 3.28
CA GLU A 110 -14.58 7.00 2.90
C GLU A 110 -15.59 5.85 2.79
N PRO A 111 -16.87 6.05 3.19
CA PRO A 111 -17.90 5.02 3.13
C PRO A 111 -18.11 4.38 1.74
N HIS A 112 -17.89 5.14 0.67
CA HIS A 112 -18.04 4.62 -0.70
C HIS A 112 -16.86 3.73 -1.15
N PHE A 113 -15.74 3.71 -0.42
CA PHE A 113 -14.66 2.74 -0.61
C PHE A 113 -14.77 1.54 0.34
N ALA A 114 -15.52 1.68 1.43
CA ALA A 114 -15.58 0.68 2.50
C ALA A 114 -16.00 -0.72 2.02
N ALA A 115 -16.97 -0.83 1.10
CA ALA A 115 -17.42 -2.14 0.62
C ALA A 115 -16.30 -2.93 -0.08
N VAL A 116 -15.49 -2.27 -0.91
CA VAL A 116 -14.35 -2.89 -1.62
C VAL A 116 -13.23 -3.23 -0.63
N ILE A 117 -12.91 -2.31 0.28
CA ILE A 117 -11.90 -2.54 1.32
C ILE A 117 -12.28 -3.71 2.24
N GLU A 118 -13.52 -3.77 2.71
CA GLU A 118 -14.04 -4.87 3.51
C GLU A 118 -13.99 -6.20 2.77
N ALA A 119 -14.29 -6.19 1.46
CA ALA A 119 -14.23 -7.37 0.63
C ALA A 119 -12.79 -7.85 0.44
N ALA A 120 -11.83 -6.95 0.23
CA ALA A 120 -10.40 -7.28 0.20
C ALA A 120 -9.92 -7.89 1.51
N VAL A 121 -10.28 -7.28 2.64
CA VAL A 121 -9.98 -7.78 4.01
C VAL A 121 -10.58 -9.17 4.24
N ARG A 122 -11.84 -9.38 3.85
CA ARG A 122 -12.47 -10.71 3.94
C ARG A 122 -11.78 -11.72 3.04
N GLY A 123 -11.45 -11.31 1.81
CA GLY A 123 -10.80 -12.13 0.81
C GLY A 123 -9.37 -12.50 1.19
N ILE A 124 -8.61 -11.68 1.92
CA ILE A 124 -7.29 -12.10 2.44
C ILE A 124 -7.41 -13.02 3.67
N GLY A 125 -8.64 -13.25 4.16
CA GLY A 125 -8.93 -14.15 5.26
C GLY A 125 -8.85 -13.50 6.64
N LEU A 126 -9.20 -12.22 6.73
CA LEU A 126 -9.45 -11.50 7.96
C LEU A 126 -10.96 -11.21 8.11
N THR A 127 -11.40 -10.85 9.30
CA THR A 127 -12.77 -10.37 9.54
C THR A 127 -12.76 -8.84 9.62
N PRO A 128 -13.37 -8.12 8.67
CA PRO A 128 -13.57 -6.68 8.81
C PRO A 128 -14.59 -6.41 9.94
N ILE A 129 -14.27 -5.47 10.82
CA ILE A 129 -15.11 -5.05 11.94
C ILE A 129 -15.22 -3.53 11.90
N ALA A 130 -16.44 -2.99 11.99
CA ALA A 130 -16.63 -1.55 12.12
C ALA A 130 -15.93 -1.03 13.39
N ALA A 131 -15.09 0.01 13.26
CA ALA A 131 -14.31 0.55 14.36
C ALA A 131 -15.14 1.35 15.38
N THR A 132 -16.39 1.70 15.03
CA THR A 132 -17.30 2.48 15.86
C THR A 132 -17.59 1.76 17.17
N GLY A 133 -17.29 2.41 18.30
CA GLY A 133 -17.50 1.84 19.63
C GLY A 133 -16.50 0.77 20.05
N VAL A 134 -15.49 0.46 19.22
CA VAL A 134 -14.43 -0.49 19.54
C VAL A 134 -13.27 0.23 20.22
N ASP A 135 -12.97 -0.17 21.46
CA ASP A 135 -11.71 0.16 22.13
C ASP A 135 -10.64 -0.83 21.66
N THR A 136 -9.60 -0.32 20.99
CA THR A 136 -8.48 -1.15 20.50
C THR A 136 -7.77 -1.87 21.64
N LYS A 137 -7.82 -1.35 22.87
CA LYS A 137 -7.24 -1.99 24.06
C LYS A 137 -8.01 -3.22 24.53
N SER A 138 -9.26 -3.39 24.11
CA SER A 138 -10.07 -4.57 24.41
C SER A 138 -9.89 -5.72 23.43
N LEU A 139 -9.22 -5.48 22.30
CA LEU A 139 -8.94 -6.51 21.30
C LEU A 139 -7.78 -7.38 21.75
N HIS A 140 -7.82 -8.68 21.42
CA HIS A 140 -6.67 -9.55 21.64
C HIS A 140 -5.68 -9.40 20.48
N PRO A 141 -4.43 -8.99 20.74
CA PRO A 141 -3.39 -8.95 19.72
C PRO A 141 -3.29 -10.26 18.92
N GLY A 142 -3.23 -10.13 17.60
CA GLY A 142 -3.08 -11.27 16.69
C GLY A 142 -4.38 -11.97 16.28
N ASP A 143 -5.54 -11.52 16.78
CA ASP A 143 -6.83 -11.94 16.24
C ASP A 143 -6.89 -11.59 14.74
N PRO A 144 -7.47 -12.45 13.89
CA PRO A 144 -7.52 -12.24 12.44
C PRO A 144 -8.62 -11.22 12.06
N VAL A 145 -8.61 -10.06 12.70
CA VAL A 145 -9.59 -8.98 12.53
C VAL A 145 -8.91 -7.72 11.99
N CYS A 146 -9.66 -6.92 11.26
CA CYS A 146 -9.22 -5.63 10.76
C CYS A 146 -10.31 -4.60 11.03
N LEU A 147 -9.97 -3.49 11.69
CA LEU A 147 -10.92 -2.44 11.98
C LEU A 147 -11.11 -1.54 10.76
N ILE A 148 -12.36 -1.29 10.37
CA ILE A 148 -12.73 -0.38 9.30
C ILE A 148 -13.39 0.84 9.92
N GLU A 149 -12.80 2.02 9.72
CA GLU A 149 -13.29 3.29 10.26
C GLU A 149 -13.80 4.16 9.09
N ALA A 150 -14.98 3.80 8.59
CA ALA A 150 -15.62 4.47 7.48
C ALA A 150 -16.38 5.72 7.94
N THR A 151 -16.05 6.90 7.41
CA THR A 151 -16.78 8.14 7.73
C THR A 151 -16.68 9.21 6.64
N ASP A 152 -17.77 9.96 6.47
CA ASP A 152 -17.82 11.18 5.66
C ASP A 152 -17.45 12.43 6.45
N ASP A 153 -17.47 12.35 7.78
CA ASP A 153 -17.10 13.49 8.64
C ASP A 153 -15.59 13.75 8.55
N PRO A 154 -15.16 15.02 8.45
CA PRO A 154 -13.76 15.37 8.54
C PRO A 154 -13.13 14.89 9.85
N ILE A 155 -11.93 14.35 9.77
CA ILE A 155 -11.19 13.84 10.93
C ILE A 155 -10.28 14.93 11.49
N ASP A 156 -10.33 15.14 12.81
CA ASP A 156 -9.26 15.79 13.55
C ASP A 156 -8.11 14.79 13.73
N ALA A 157 -7.05 14.96 12.94
CA ALA A 157 -5.93 14.03 12.91
C ALA A 157 -5.19 13.92 14.25
N HIS A 158 -5.05 15.01 15.00
CA HIS A 158 -4.38 14.98 16.31
C HIS A 158 -5.20 14.20 17.32
N ARG A 159 -6.52 14.43 17.35
CA ARG A 159 -7.43 13.67 18.21
C ARG A 159 -7.46 12.19 17.83
N TRP A 160 -7.49 11.89 16.53
CA TRP A 160 -7.47 10.51 16.04
C TRP A 160 -6.19 9.78 16.45
N LEU A 161 -5.03 10.40 16.25
CA LEU A 161 -3.73 9.84 16.67
C LEU A 161 -3.65 9.66 18.19
N ALA A 162 -4.16 10.59 18.99
CA ALA A 162 -4.20 10.45 20.44
C ALA A 162 -5.10 9.29 20.90
N ALA A 163 -6.23 9.08 20.21
CA ALA A 163 -7.19 8.03 20.55
C ALA A 163 -6.73 6.64 20.09
N ARG A 164 -6.20 6.52 18.86
CA ARG A 164 -5.82 5.24 18.26
C ARG A 164 -4.37 4.85 18.52
N ALA A 165 -3.49 5.82 18.76
CA ALA A 165 -2.07 5.66 19.06
C ALA A 165 -1.36 4.64 18.13
N PRO A 166 -1.41 4.80 16.80
CA PRO A 166 -0.74 3.90 15.89
C PRO A 166 0.78 3.98 16.05
N ALA A 167 1.47 2.84 15.95
CA ALA A 167 2.92 2.78 15.92
C ALA A 167 3.51 3.13 14.54
N LEU A 168 2.69 3.04 13.50
CA LEU A 168 3.04 3.23 12.09
C LEU A 168 1.79 3.62 11.30
N VAL A 169 1.94 4.52 10.33
CA VAL A 169 0.91 4.86 9.34
C VAL A 169 1.42 4.53 7.94
N ILE A 170 0.65 3.75 7.19
CA ILE A 170 0.96 3.37 5.80
C ILE A 170 -0.09 4.00 4.90
N ALA A 171 0.33 4.61 3.80
CA ALA A 171 -0.54 4.97 2.70
C ALA A 171 -0.21 4.07 1.51
N ILE A 172 -1.23 3.45 0.92
CA ILE A 172 -1.12 2.61 -0.27
C ILE A 172 -2.22 2.98 -1.25
N GLU A 173 -1.83 3.40 -2.44
CA GLU A 173 -2.75 3.79 -3.51
C GLU A 173 -3.83 4.73 -2.99
N ARG A 174 -3.35 5.81 -2.38
CA ARG A 174 -4.17 6.83 -1.76
C ARG A 174 -3.83 8.15 -2.43
N PRO A 175 -4.76 8.86 -3.07
CA PRO A 175 -4.44 10.15 -3.70
C PRO A 175 -3.82 11.13 -2.69
N GLY A 176 -2.72 11.77 -3.07
CA GLY A 176 -2.04 12.81 -2.31
C GLY A 176 -2.23 14.19 -2.93
N ARG A 177 -2.24 15.23 -2.09
CA ARG A 177 -2.35 16.62 -2.58
C ARG A 177 -1.13 17.00 -3.41
N ALA A 178 -1.39 17.59 -4.57
CA ALA A 178 -0.37 18.31 -5.32
C ALA A 178 -0.01 19.64 -4.64
N SER A 179 0.97 20.35 -5.18
CA SER A 179 1.43 21.67 -4.67
C SER A 179 0.31 22.72 -4.54
N THR A 180 -0.79 22.56 -5.27
CA THR A 180 -1.98 23.43 -5.24
C THR A 180 -2.99 23.03 -4.16
N GLY A 181 -2.76 21.93 -3.44
CA GLY A 181 -3.72 21.35 -2.50
C GLY A 181 -4.81 20.49 -3.15
N VAL A 182 -4.80 20.35 -4.47
CA VAL A 182 -5.76 19.55 -5.25
C VAL A 182 -5.29 18.11 -5.37
N TYR A 183 -6.21 17.16 -5.24
CA TYR A 183 -5.96 15.76 -5.53
C TYR A 183 -6.30 15.47 -7.00
N HIS A 184 -5.45 14.70 -7.68
CA HIS A 184 -5.63 14.43 -9.11
C HIS A 184 -5.64 12.94 -9.43
N SER A 185 -6.44 12.54 -10.42
CA SER A 185 -6.25 11.26 -11.10
C SER A 185 -5.02 11.31 -12.03
N MET A 186 -4.59 10.16 -12.53
CA MET A 186 -3.49 10.08 -13.51
C MET A 186 -3.78 10.81 -14.84
N SER A 187 -5.06 11.04 -15.17
CA SER A 187 -5.45 11.87 -16.31
C SER A 187 -5.47 13.37 -16.01
N GLY A 188 -5.04 13.78 -14.82
CA GLY A 188 -4.97 15.17 -14.39
C GLY A 188 -6.29 15.78 -13.94
N ARG A 189 -7.34 14.98 -13.75
CA ARG A 189 -8.66 15.48 -13.31
C ARG A 189 -8.66 15.72 -11.80
N ASP A 190 -9.32 16.79 -11.37
CA ASP A 190 -9.58 17.03 -9.94
C ASP A 190 -10.51 15.95 -9.39
N ILE A 191 -10.05 15.26 -8.34
CA ILE A 191 -10.78 14.23 -7.60
C ILE A 191 -10.97 14.60 -6.12
N SER A 192 -10.72 15.86 -5.75
CA SER A 192 -10.75 16.32 -4.36
C SER A 192 -12.14 16.14 -3.73
N HIS A 193 -13.22 16.30 -4.50
CA HIS A 193 -14.60 16.09 -4.03
C HIS A 193 -14.94 14.63 -3.72
N CYS A 194 -14.14 13.68 -4.21
CA CYS A 194 -14.29 12.27 -3.87
C CYS A 194 -13.76 11.98 -2.47
N LEU A 195 -12.79 12.75 -1.99
CA LEU A 195 -11.95 12.38 -0.85
C LEU A 195 -12.32 13.14 0.42
N ASN A 196 -12.14 12.46 1.55
CA ASN A 196 -12.08 13.04 2.88
C ASN A 196 -10.61 13.39 3.21
N ASN A 197 -10.38 14.09 4.32
CA ASN A 197 -9.09 14.63 4.71
C ASN A 197 -8.12 13.59 5.34
N PHE A 198 -8.25 12.30 5.01
CA PHE A 198 -7.42 11.24 5.62
C PHE A 198 -5.91 11.38 5.37
N GLU A 199 -5.45 12.12 4.35
CA GLU A 199 -4.02 12.48 4.21
C GLU A 199 -3.52 13.26 5.45
N ASP A 200 -4.38 14.02 6.13
CA ASP A 200 -4.01 14.75 7.35
C ASP A 200 -3.58 13.78 8.47
N LEU A 201 -4.08 12.53 8.50
CA LEU A 201 -3.60 11.50 9.42
C LEU A 201 -2.13 11.16 9.16
N PHE A 202 -1.75 11.03 7.89
CA PHE A 202 -0.39 10.75 7.48
C PHE A 202 0.55 11.91 7.81
N LEU A 203 0.14 13.14 7.51
CA LEU A 203 0.91 14.35 7.78
C LEU A 203 1.09 14.58 9.29
N ALA A 204 0.02 14.43 10.08
CA ALA A 204 0.07 14.57 11.52
C ALA A 204 0.93 13.46 12.17
N ALA A 205 0.89 12.24 11.64
CA ALA A 205 1.74 11.14 12.11
C ALA A 205 3.22 11.47 11.88
N ALA A 206 3.58 11.92 10.67
CA ALA A 206 4.94 12.35 10.36
C ALA A 206 5.40 13.50 11.28
N ALA A 207 4.55 14.52 11.50
CA ALA A 207 4.84 15.63 12.39
C ALA A 207 5.02 15.20 13.87
N ALA A 208 4.31 14.14 14.29
CA ALA A 208 4.43 13.55 15.62
C ALA A 208 5.61 12.56 15.76
N GLY A 209 6.40 12.34 14.71
CA GLY A 209 7.51 11.38 14.70
C GLY A 209 7.07 9.91 14.61
N ILE A 210 5.81 9.64 14.27
CA ILE A 210 5.33 8.29 13.97
C ILE A 210 5.82 7.93 12.57
N TRP A 211 6.32 6.70 12.40
CA TRP A 211 6.87 6.27 11.12
C TRP A 211 5.79 6.24 10.04
N THR A 212 6.12 6.70 8.84
CA THR A 212 5.21 6.72 7.70
C THR A 212 5.78 5.99 6.49
N THR A 213 4.93 5.19 5.83
CA THR A 213 5.30 4.47 4.59
C THR A 213 4.33 4.85 3.47
N GLY A 214 4.86 5.30 2.33
CA GLY A 214 4.08 5.57 1.12
C GLY A 214 4.33 4.49 0.07
N ILE A 215 3.26 3.97 -0.52
CA ILE A 215 3.26 2.94 -1.56
C ILE A 215 2.35 3.42 -2.71
N GLY A 216 2.84 3.37 -3.94
CA GLY A 216 2.15 3.89 -5.12
C GLY A 216 2.94 3.63 -6.39
N ASP A 217 2.35 3.99 -7.53
CA ASP A 217 2.81 3.57 -8.85
C ASP A 217 2.85 4.68 -9.91
N GLY A 218 2.15 5.79 -9.68
CA GLY A 218 2.00 6.93 -10.57
C GLY A 218 2.68 8.21 -10.09
N GLY A 219 2.88 8.36 -8.77
CA GLY A 219 3.52 9.49 -8.11
C GLY A 219 2.57 10.63 -7.68
N ASN A 220 1.26 10.45 -7.84
CA ASN A 220 0.19 11.31 -7.33
C ASN A 220 -0.40 10.80 -6.00
N GLU A 221 0.23 9.81 -5.38
CA GLU A 221 -0.21 9.16 -4.15
C GLU A 221 0.50 9.73 -2.91
N VAL A 222 -0.16 9.62 -1.76
CA VAL A 222 0.35 10.05 -0.46
C VAL A 222 1.72 9.41 -0.18
N GLY A 223 2.69 10.24 0.18
CA GLY A 223 4.04 9.81 0.51
C GLY A 223 5.04 9.85 -0.66
N MET A 224 4.58 10.08 -1.90
CA MET A 224 5.40 10.12 -3.11
C MET A 224 6.15 11.46 -3.34
N GLY A 225 6.06 12.42 -2.42
CA GLY A 225 6.61 13.77 -2.60
C GLY A 225 8.13 13.84 -2.82
N ARG A 226 8.89 12.80 -2.47
CA ARG A 226 10.32 12.71 -2.82
C ARG A 226 10.56 12.45 -4.32
N LEU A 227 9.55 11.97 -5.04
CA LEU A 227 9.60 11.67 -6.47
C LEU A 227 9.00 12.79 -7.33
N ARG A 228 8.47 13.87 -6.72
CA ARG A 228 7.71 14.91 -7.43
C ARG A 228 8.42 15.50 -8.64
N ASP A 229 9.75 15.65 -8.59
CA ASP A 229 10.52 16.22 -9.69
C ASP A 229 10.63 15.24 -10.86
N VAL A 230 10.75 13.94 -10.58
CA VAL A 230 10.70 12.88 -11.59
C VAL A 230 9.29 12.76 -12.15
N VAL A 231 8.25 12.84 -11.31
CA VAL A 231 6.85 12.85 -11.76
C VAL A 231 6.60 14.02 -12.71
N ARG A 232 6.99 15.24 -12.32
CA ARG A 232 6.88 16.44 -13.16
C ARG A 232 7.59 16.28 -14.52
N ALA A 233 8.72 15.61 -14.55
CA ALA A 233 9.52 15.44 -15.75
C ALA A 233 9.09 14.26 -16.65
N ARG A 234 8.51 13.19 -16.10
CA ARG A 234 8.36 11.89 -16.79
C ARG A 234 6.93 11.39 -16.89
N VAL A 235 6.02 11.89 -16.06
CA VAL A 235 4.63 11.41 -16.00
C VAL A 235 3.73 12.38 -16.77
N ALA A 236 2.82 11.83 -17.58
CA ALA A 236 1.79 12.63 -18.24
C ALA A 236 0.95 13.37 -17.20
N GLY A 237 0.73 14.67 -17.38
CA GLY A 237 0.07 15.50 -16.36
C GLY A 237 0.98 15.93 -15.20
N GLY A 238 2.21 15.43 -15.12
CA GLY A 238 3.15 15.69 -14.03
C GLY A 238 3.46 17.17 -13.82
N ALA A 239 3.79 17.89 -14.90
CA ALA A 239 4.08 19.34 -14.85
C ALA A 239 2.82 20.22 -15.01
N SER A 240 1.76 19.71 -15.64
CA SER A 240 0.50 20.44 -15.84
C SER A 240 -0.67 19.46 -15.93
N CYS A 241 -1.62 19.56 -15.00
CA CYS A 241 -2.77 18.66 -14.88
C CYS A 241 -3.81 18.84 -16.01
N GLY A 242 -3.84 20.00 -16.68
CA GLY A 242 -4.93 20.36 -17.60
C GLY A 242 -6.27 20.71 -16.92
N CYS A 243 -6.33 20.68 -15.59
CA CYS A 243 -7.50 20.98 -14.76
C CYS A 243 -7.70 22.47 -14.44
N GLY A 244 -6.79 23.35 -14.86
CA GLY A 244 -6.84 24.79 -14.60
C GLY A 244 -6.19 25.24 -13.29
N CYS A 245 -5.58 24.34 -12.50
CA CYS A 245 -4.83 24.69 -11.30
C CYS A 245 -3.33 24.96 -11.55
N ASP A 246 -2.82 24.61 -12.75
CA ASP A 246 -1.43 24.77 -13.20
C ASP A 246 -0.34 24.11 -12.33
N GLY A 247 -0.70 23.26 -11.35
CA GLY A 247 0.25 22.65 -10.40
C GLY A 247 0.82 21.28 -10.76
N GLY A 248 0.23 20.59 -11.75
CA GLY A 248 0.53 19.19 -12.07
C GLY A 248 -0.04 18.20 -11.05
N ILE A 249 0.18 16.89 -11.29
CA ILE A 249 -0.40 15.81 -10.46
C ILE A 249 0.50 15.32 -9.32
N ALA A 250 1.78 15.71 -9.30
CA ALA A 250 2.74 15.17 -8.34
C ALA A 250 2.34 15.45 -6.89
N ALA A 251 2.22 14.41 -6.07
CA ALA A 251 1.93 14.55 -4.65
C ALA A 251 3.09 15.24 -3.92
N GLU A 252 2.79 15.96 -2.83
CA GLU A 252 3.81 16.69 -2.05
C GLU A 252 4.14 16.02 -0.71
N SER A 253 3.26 15.19 -0.16
CA SER A 253 3.51 14.52 1.12
C SER A 253 4.70 13.55 1.00
N VAL A 254 5.61 13.60 1.97
CA VAL A 254 6.85 12.81 1.98
C VAL A 254 6.74 11.70 3.01
N ALA A 255 6.96 10.46 2.57
CA ALA A 255 7.06 9.31 3.46
C ALA A 255 8.47 9.14 4.05
N ALA A 256 8.54 8.55 5.25
CA ALA A 256 9.82 8.10 5.82
C ALA A 256 10.36 6.88 5.04
N SER A 257 9.50 5.91 4.72
CA SER A 257 9.76 4.81 3.80
C SER A 257 8.97 4.98 2.50
N LEU A 258 9.65 4.83 1.36
CA LEU A 258 9.08 5.00 0.03
C LEU A 258 9.17 3.68 -0.74
N VAL A 259 8.05 3.21 -1.29
CA VAL A 259 7.99 1.99 -2.10
C VAL A 259 7.22 2.28 -3.38
N THR A 260 7.87 2.07 -4.52
CA THR A 260 7.20 2.05 -5.83
C THR A 260 6.96 0.61 -6.27
N ALA A 261 5.89 0.39 -7.01
CA ALA A 261 5.62 -0.84 -7.73
C ALA A 261 4.78 -0.52 -8.97
N VAL A 262 4.76 -1.39 -9.98
CA VAL A 262 3.91 -1.23 -11.18
C VAL A 262 2.42 -1.44 -10.89
N VAL A 263 2.11 -1.97 -9.71
CA VAL A 263 0.79 -2.08 -9.10
C VAL A 263 1.06 -1.93 -7.60
N ALA A 264 0.45 -0.98 -6.92
CA ALA A 264 0.75 -0.68 -5.52
C ALA A 264 0.53 -1.88 -4.60
N ASN A 265 -0.45 -2.75 -4.91
CA ASN A 265 -0.64 -4.03 -4.24
C ASN A 265 0.63 -4.91 -4.24
N PHE A 266 1.39 -4.93 -5.34
CA PHE A 266 2.68 -5.63 -5.38
C PHE A 266 3.72 -4.99 -4.47
N GLY A 267 3.69 -3.67 -4.29
CA GLY A 267 4.53 -2.98 -3.31
C GLY A 267 4.26 -3.45 -1.89
N ALA A 268 2.98 -3.59 -1.51
CA ALA A 268 2.57 -4.21 -0.26
C ALA A 268 3.06 -5.67 -0.14
N THR A 269 2.92 -6.47 -1.19
CA THR A 269 3.38 -7.85 -1.21
C THR A 269 4.91 -7.94 -1.12
N ALA A 270 5.67 -7.01 -1.70
CA ALA A 270 7.12 -6.94 -1.56
C ALA A 270 7.55 -6.64 -0.11
N ILE A 271 6.82 -5.77 0.58
CA ILE A 271 7.02 -5.52 2.02
C ILE A 271 6.70 -6.78 2.81
N ALA A 272 5.55 -7.43 2.57
CA ALA A 272 5.16 -8.66 3.26
C ALA A 272 6.16 -9.81 3.05
N ALA A 273 6.65 -9.98 1.82
CA ALA A 273 7.68 -10.95 1.47
C ALA A 273 8.99 -10.66 2.22
N SER A 274 9.38 -9.39 2.28
CA SER A 274 10.56 -8.95 3.03
C SER A 274 10.38 -9.16 4.54
N MET A 275 9.19 -8.93 5.09
CA MET A 275 8.87 -9.25 6.48
C MET A 275 9.03 -10.75 6.74
N ALA A 276 8.49 -11.61 5.86
CA ALA A 276 8.62 -13.05 5.97
C ALA A 276 10.09 -13.51 5.95
N LEU A 277 10.93 -12.93 5.10
CA LEU A 277 12.38 -13.18 5.06
C LEU A 277 13.09 -12.76 6.36
N LEU A 278 12.75 -11.58 6.89
CA LEU A 278 13.34 -11.01 8.11
C LEU A 278 12.91 -11.78 9.37
N THR A 279 11.64 -12.17 9.46
CA THR A 279 11.11 -12.93 10.60
C THR A 279 11.31 -14.44 10.45
N ARG A 280 11.81 -14.90 9.31
CA ARG A 280 11.95 -16.33 8.94
C ARG A 280 10.64 -17.11 9.05
N ARG A 281 9.55 -16.50 8.60
CA ARG A 281 8.20 -17.04 8.75
C ARG A 281 7.43 -16.86 7.45
N LEU A 282 7.31 -17.95 6.68
CA LEU A 282 6.59 -17.94 5.41
C LEU A 282 5.11 -17.56 5.60
N ASP A 283 4.50 -17.89 6.74
CA ASP A 283 3.10 -17.59 7.03
C ASP A 283 2.80 -16.09 7.21
N VAL A 284 3.83 -15.24 7.26
CA VAL A 284 3.71 -13.78 7.22
C VAL A 284 3.36 -13.29 5.81
N LEU A 285 3.84 -13.95 4.76
CA LEU A 285 3.50 -13.64 3.37
C LEU A 285 2.18 -14.35 3.01
N PRO A 286 1.11 -13.63 2.64
CA PRO A 286 -0.10 -14.26 2.15
C PRO A 286 0.18 -15.09 0.89
N THR A 287 -0.52 -16.21 0.71
CA THR A 287 -0.38 -17.02 -0.50
C THR A 287 -1.00 -16.30 -1.70
N ALA A 288 -0.51 -16.58 -2.91
CA ALA A 288 -1.10 -16.05 -4.14
C ALA A 288 -2.61 -16.31 -4.23
N ALA A 289 -3.08 -17.47 -3.75
CA ALA A 289 -4.50 -17.81 -3.72
C ALA A 289 -5.33 -16.91 -2.79
N LEU A 290 -4.77 -16.48 -1.64
CA LEU A 290 -5.47 -15.54 -0.75
C LEU A 290 -5.59 -14.16 -1.37
N GLU A 291 -4.53 -13.68 -2.01
CA GLU A 291 -4.52 -12.36 -2.64
C GLU A 291 -5.42 -12.32 -3.89
N LEU A 292 -5.41 -13.37 -4.72
CA LEU A 292 -6.36 -13.51 -5.83
C LEU A 292 -7.82 -13.58 -5.35
N ARG A 293 -8.07 -14.27 -4.23
CA ARG A 293 -9.41 -14.28 -3.61
C ARG A 293 -9.81 -12.89 -3.10
N ALA A 294 -8.85 -12.11 -2.58
CA ALA A 294 -9.08 -10.71 -2.20
C ALA A 294 -9.41 -9.82 -3.41
N LEU A 295 -8.71 -10.01 -4.52
CA LEU A 295 -9.01 -9.34 -5.78
C LEU A 295 -10.43 -9.68 -6.28
N GLU A 296 -10.76 -10.97 -6.38
CA GLU A 296 -12.08 -11.41 -6.82
C GLU A 296 -13.21 -10.88 -5.91
N ALA A 297 -12.99 -10.89 -4.60
CA ALA A 297 -13.95 -10.33 -3.65
C ALA A 297 -14.11 -8.81 -3.82
N SER A 298 -13.02 -8.09 -4.06
CA SER A 298 -13.04 -6.63 -4.29
C SER A 298 -13.86 -6.29 -5.53
N VAL A 299 -13.65 -7.03 -6.62
CA VAL A 299 -14.43 -6.90 -7.85
C VAL A 299 -15.90 -7.24 -7.62
N ALA A 300 -16.20 -8.33 -6.91
CA ALA A 300 -17.58 -8.70 -6.56
C ALA A 300 -18.30 -7.64 -5.71
N ALA A 301 -17.54 -6.81 -4.98
CA ALA A 301 -18.06 -5.67 -4.20
C ALA A 301 -18.15 -4.36 -5.00
N GLY A 302 -17.85 -4.39 -6.31
CA GLY A 302 -17.92 -3.23 -7.21
C GLY A 302 -16.59 -2.51 -7.43
N GLY A 303 -15.46 -3.11 -6.99
CA GLY A 303 -14.13 -2.62 -7.30
C GLY A 303 -13.83 -2.71 -8.79
N VAL A 304 -13.18 -1.69 -9.34
CA VAL A 304 -12.89 -1.59 -10.77
C VAL A 304 -11.40 -1.56 -11.06
N ASP A 305 -11.01 -2.01 -12.24
CA ASP A 305 -9.64 -1.83 -12.70
C ASP A 305 -9.42 -0.39 -13.20
N GLY A 306 -8.40 0.31 -12.69
CA GLY A 306 -8.11 1.72 -13.00
C GLY A 306 -7.72 1.99 -14.46
N GLN A 307 -7.34 0.96 -15.23
CA GLN A 307 -7.03 1.10 -16.66
C GLN A 307 -8.17 0.59 -17.55
N HIS A 308 -8.65 -0.64 -17.33
CA HIS A 308 -9.74 -1.21 -18.13
C HIS A 308 -11.07 -0.51 -17.88
N ASN A 309 -11.24 0.14 -16.72
CA ASN A 309 -12.49 0.78 -16.33
C ASN A 309 -13.67 -0.23 -16.32
N GLU A 310 -13.38 -1.47 -15.93
CA GLU A 310 -14.32 -2.57 -15.88
C GLU A 310 -14.29 -3.24 -14.51
N CYS A 311 -15.43 -3.77 -14.09
CA CYS A 311 -15.56 -4.62 -12.91
C CYS A 311 -15.13 -6.04 -13.29
N VAL A 312 -13.82 -6.24 -13.42
CA VAL A 312 -13.19 -7.49 -13.85
C VAL A 312 -12.01 -7.82 -12.94
N ALA A 313 -11.68 -9.10 -12.81
CA ALA A 313 -10.53 -9.58 -12.03
C ALA A 313 -9.20 -9.20 -12.71
N SER A 314 -8.85 -7.93 -12.61
CA SER A 314 -7.57 -7.35 -12.99
C SER A 314 -7.25 -6.15 -12.09
N VAL A 315 -5.98 -5.77 -12.07
CA VAL A 315 -5.49 -4.58 -11.39
C VAL A 315 -4.60 -3.84 -12.36
N ASP A 316 -4.89 -2.57 -12.63
CA ASP A 316 -4.10 -1.72 -13.52
C ASP A 316 -3.77 -2.38 -14.87
N GLY A 317 -4.79 -2.93 -15.52
CA GLY A 317 -4.65 -3.58 -16.82
C GLY A 317 -4.05 -4.99 -16.75
N LEU A 318 -3.59 -5.45 -15.58
CA LEU A 318 -2.99 -6.76 -15.40
C LEU A 318 -4.04 -7.78 -14.97
N ALA A 319 -4.40 -8.68 -15.89
CA ALA A 319 -5.38 -9.75 -15.62
C ALA A 319 -4.95 -10.68 -14.46
N ALA A 320 -5.92 -11.16 -13.69
CA ALA A 320 -5.69 -12.02 -12.52
C ALA A 320 -4.73 -13.20 -12.74
N PRO A 321 -4.74 -13.92 -13.89
CA PRO A 321 -3.73 -14.98 -14.12
C PRO A 321 -2.29 -14.46 -14.17
N ALA A 322 -2.05 -13.31 -14.81
CA ALA A 322 -0.74 -12.70 -14.88
C ALA A 322 -0.34 -12.11 -13.52
N TYR A 323 -1.29 -11.47 -12.83
CA TYR A 323 -1.12 -11.00 -11.46
C TYR A 323 -0.68 -12.13 -10.52
N GLY A 324 -1.41 -13.25 -10.54
CA GLY A 324 -1.12 -14.45 -9.75
C GLY A 324 0.23 -15.09 -10.09
N ALA A 325 0.68 -15.03 -11.34
CA ALA A 325 2.00 -15.53 -11.73
C ALA A 325 3.13 -14.73 -11.07
N VAL A 326 3.00 -13.40 -10.98
CA VAL A 326 3.96 -12.55 -10.25
C VAL A 326 4.01 -12.95 -8.78
N LEU A 327 2.86 -13.13 -8.13
CA LEU A 327 2.78 -13.55 -6.73
C LEU A 327 3.42 -14.92 -6.48
N ALA A 328 3.24 -15.86 -7.43
CA ALA A 328 3.85 -17.18 -7.36
C ALA A 328 5.39 -17.10 -7.41
N LEU A 329 5.94 -16.26 -8.28
CA LEU A 329 7.39 -16.01 -8.36
C LEU A 329 7.94 -15.38 -7.08
N ILE A 330 7.23 -14.42 -6.48
CA ILE A 330 7.60 -13.83 -5.18
C ILE A 330 7.61 -14.91 -4.09
N THR A 331 6.55 -15.73 -4.02
CA THR A 331 6.43 -16.79 -3.01
C THR A 331 7.55 -17.82 -3.13
N ASP A 332 7.83 -18.30 -4.35
CA ASP A 332 8.90 -19.25 -4.61
C ASP A 332 10.28 -18.67 -4.23
N THR A 333 10.51 -17.39 -4.53
CA THR A 333 11.75 -16.69 -4.14
C THR A 333 11.93 -16.67 -2.62
N VAL A 334 10.87 -16.36 -1.86
CA VAL A 334 10.93 -16.34 -0.39
C VAL A 334 11.12 -17.75 0.17
N ASP A 335 10.34 -18.73 -0.29
CA ASP A 335 10.38 -20.11 0.20
C ASP A 335 11.76 -20.75 0.00
N ARG A 336 12.41 -20.53 -1.16
CA ARG A 336 13.80 -20.99 -1.40
C ARG A 336 14.76 -20.50 -0.33
N VAL A 337 14.78 -19.19 -0.05
CA VAL A 337 15.66 -18.60 0.97
C VAL A 337 15.35 -19.14 2.37
N LEU A 338 14.07 -19.35 2.70
CA LEU A 338 13.69 -19.88 4.01
C LEU A 338 14.05 -21.36 4.18
N ARG A 339 13.94 -22.18 3.12
CA ARG A 339 14.35 -23.59 3.13
C ARG A 339 15.85 -23.77 3.25
N GLU A 340 16.63 -23.00 2.48
CA GLU A 340 18.10 -23.01 2.55
C GLU A 340 18.61 -22.73 3.98
N ARG A 341 17.89 -21.90 4.73
CA ARG A 341 18.22 -21.52 6.11
C ARG A 341 17.66 -22.45 7.19
N SER A 342 16.72 -23.34 6.82
CA SER A 342 16.16 -24.34 7.73
C SER A 342 16.98 -25.64 7.72
N GLY A 343 17.75 -25.88 6.65
CA GLY A 343 18.66 -27.02 6.50
C GLY A 343 20.11 -26.76 6.90
N SER A 344 20.44 -25.55 7.39
CA SER A 344 21.76 -25.13 7.89
C SER A 344 21.76 -24.99 9.40
#